data_AF-A0AAN6VW33-F1
#
_entry.id   AF-A0AAN6VW33-F1
#
_cell.length_a   1.000
_cell.length_b   1.000
_cell.length_c   1.000
_cell.angle_alpha   90.00
_cell.angle_beta   90.00
_cell.angle_gamma   90.00
#
_symmetry.space_group_name_H-M   'P 1'
#
loop_
_entity.id
_entity.type
_entity.pdbx_description
1 polymer ?
#
loop_
_entity_poly.entity_id
_entity_poly.type
_entity_poly.pdbx_seq_one_letter_code
_entity_poly.pdbx_strand_id
1 'polypeptide(L)'
;MPGKKLSVDDAVQKLLTLSNDIELRKVLKKQEEARVDNAFSLIAHGSTRANMRTYLGFLRLVNGKMGLYGVVLCALLVPTVLLLFKDSERLELATCMEARKQELVKKQLQAVEHTYTSKCKYYNFIAIAKLTTNKTSPPLS
;
A
#
# COMPACT_ATOMS: atom_id res chain seq x y z
N MET A 1 -12.59 -23.75 -11.91
CA MET A 1 -11.24 -24.11 -11.44
C MET A 1 -11.09 -23.60 -10.02
N PRO A 2 -10.79 -24.45 -9.02
CA PRO A 2 -10.52 -23.95 -7.68
C PRO A 2 -9.22 -23.15 -7.75
N GLY A 3 -9.31 -21.83 -7.63
CA GLY A 3 -8.13 -20.95 -7.67
C GLY A 3 -7.20 -21.33 -6.52
N LYS A 4 -5.98 -21.76 -6.85
CA LYS A 4 -4.94 -21.99 -5.83
C LYS A 4 -4.82 -20.72 -4.99
N LYS A 5 -5.07 -20.85 -3.69
CA LYS A 5 -4.84 -19.78 -2.72
C LYS A 5 -3.36 -19.42 -2.81
N LEU A 6 -3.07 -18.16 -3.14
CA LEU A 6 -1.70 -17.65 -3.20
C LEU A 6 -1.13 -17.72 -1.78
N SER A 7 0.06 -18.29 -1.59
CA SER A 7 0.74 -18.23 -0.29
C SER A 7 1.28 -16.81 -0.03
N VAL A 8 1.63 -16.53 1.23
CA VAL A 8 2.26 -15.24 1.59
C VAL A 8 3.60 -15.09 0.85
N ASP A 9 4.41 -16.14 0.81
CA ASP A 9 5.70 -16.13 0.10
C ASP A 9 5.54 -15.90 -1.40
N ASP A 10 4.57 -16.56 -2.04
CA ASP A 10 4.28 -16.33 -3.46
C ASP A 10 3.83 -14.88 -3.71
N ALA A 11 3.07 -14.29 -2.79
CA ALA A 11 2.67 -12.90 -2.88
C ALA A 11 3.88 -11.96 -2.76
N VAL A 12 4.78 -12.20 -1.81
CA VAL A 12 6.03 -11.43 -1.66
C VAL A 12 6.90 -11.55 -2.89
N GLN A 13 7.09 -12.77 -3.41
CA GLN A 13 7.89 -13.00 -4.61
C GLN A 13 7.30 -12.28 -5.82
N LYS A 14 5.96 -12.30 -5.96
CA LYS A 14 5.27 -11.56 -7.01
C LYS A 14 5.45 -10.04 -6.88
N LEU A 15 5.44 -9.50 -5.66
CA LEU A 15 5.69 -8.08 -5.42
C LEU A 15 7.14 -7.71 -5.78
N LEU A 16 8.11 -8.57 -5.47
CA LEU A 16 9.51 -8.37 -5.89
C LEU A 16 9.65 -8.35 -7.42
N THR A 17 9.02 -9.29 -8.13
CA THR A 17 8.97 -9.29 -9.59
C THR A 17 8.33 -8.01 -10.13
N LEU A 18 7.18 -7.59 -9.57
CA LEU A 18 6.50 -6.36 -9.97
C LEU A 18 7.37 -5.12 -9.78
N SER A 19 8.17 -5.05 -8.71
CA SER A 19 9.09 -3.93 -8.48
C SER A 19 10.14 -3.82 -9.59
N ASN A 20 10.70 -4.96 -10.02
CA ASN A 20 11.65 -5.02 -11.13
C ASN A 20 10.98 -4.67 -12.46
N ASP A 21 9.81 -5.24 -12.74
CA ASP A 21 9.06 -4.98 -13.98
C ASP A 21 8.74 -3.50 -14.16
N ILE A 22 8.43 -2.80 -13.07
CA ILE A 22 8.13 -1.36 -13.11
C ILE A 22 9.37 -0.53 -13.31
N GLU A 23 10.49 -0.88 -12.66
CA GLU A 23 11.75 -0.21 -12.92
C GLU A 23 12.13 -0.31 -14.40
N LEU A 24 11.97 -1.51 -15.00
CA LEU A 24 12.26 -1.74 -16.41
C LEU A 24 11.32 -0.97 -17.34
N ARG A 25 10.01 -1.01 -17.07
CA ARG A 25 9.01 -0.33 -17.90
C ARG A 25 9.01 1.18 -17.75
N LYS A 26 9.41 1.70 -16.58
CA LYS A 26 9.36 3.11 -16.18
C LYS A 26 7.96 3.74 -16.17
N VAL A 27 6.91 3.00 -16.56
CA VAL A 27 5.54 3.49 -16.68
C VAL A 27 4.56 2.43 -16.20
N LEU A 28 3.53 2.88 -15.49
CA LEU A 28 2.39 2.05 -15.08
C LEU A 28 1.41 1.86 -16.23
N LYS A 29 0.79 0.68 -16.32
CA LYS A 29 -0.35 0.45 -17.21
C LYS A 29 -1.56 1.22 -16.68
N LYS A 30 -2.49 1.61 -17.55
CA LYS A 30 -3.74 2.31 -17.15
C LYS A 30 -4.49 1.64 -15.98
N GLN A 31 -4.55 0.30 -15.97
CA GLN A 31 -5.17 -0.44 -14.87
C GLN A 31 -4.36 -0.39 -13.56
N GLU A 32 -3.03 -0.36 -13.65
CA GLU A 32 -2.15 -0.20 -12.50
C GLU A 32 -2.29 1.20 -11.91
N GLU A 33 -2.34 2.23 -12.76
CA GLU A 33 -2.59 3.61 -12.37
C GLU A 33 -3.92 3.76 -11.62
N ALA A 34 -5.02 3.23 -12.17
CA ALA A 34 -6.32 3.28 -11.52
C ALA A 34 -6.33 2.59 -10.14
N ARG A 35 -5.56 1.52 -9.96
CA ARG A 35 -5.43 0.86 -8.66
C ARG A 35 -4.62 1.68 -7.67
N VAL A 36 -3.51 2.28 -8.11
CA VAL A 36 -2.69 3.18 -7.28
C VAL A 36 -3.52 4.39 -6.87
N ASP A 37 -4.26 5.00 -7.80
CA ASP A 37 -5.13 6.13 -7.54
C ASP A 37 -6.21 5.81 -6.48
N ASN A 38 -6.87 4.65 -6.63
CA ASN A 38 -7.84 4.17 -5.66
C ASN A 38 -7.21 3.92 -4.27
N ALA A 39 -6.02 3.29 -4.22
CA ALA A 39 -5.32 3.03 -2.96
C ALA A 39 -4.95 4.33 -2.22
N PHE A 40 -4.44 5.33 -2.94
CA PHE A 40 -4.12 6.64 -2.37
C PHE A 40 -5.38 7.39 -1.93
N SER A 41 -6.45 7.36 -2.74
CA SER A 41 -7.75 7.93 -2.39
C SER A 41 -8.34 7.29 -1.13
N LEU A 42 -8.23 5.97 -0.98
CA LEU A 42 -8.68 5.25 0.21
C LEU A 42 -7.88 5.64 1.46
N ILE A 43 -6.56 5.81 1.34
CA ILE A 43 -5.73 6.27 2.47
C ILE A 43 -6.11 7.70 2.89
N ALA A 44 -6.32 8.59 1.92
CA ALA A 44 -6.66 9.98 2.15
C ALA A 44 -8.07 10.16 2.73
N HIS A 45 -9.08 9.52 2.13
CA HIS A 45 -10.49 9.78 2.45
C HIS A 45 -11.14 8.72 3.33
N GLY A 46 -10.50 7.56 3.49
CA GLY A 46 -11.07 6.41 4.20
C GLY A 46 -12.13 5.66 3.39
N SER A 47 -12.79 4.69 4.02
CA SER A 47 -13.90 3.95 3.40
C SER A 47 -14.95 3.49 4.41
N THR A 48 -16.22 3.49 3.98
CA THR A 48 -17.36 3.00 4.76
C THR A 48 -17.70 1.54 4.49
N ARG A 49 -17.31 0.98 3.33
CA ARG A 49 -17.61 -0.41 2.94
C ARG A 49 -16.67 -1.41 3.62
N ALA A 50 -17.20 -2.50 4.18
CA ALA A 50 -16.45 -3.47 4.98
C ALA A 50 -15.18 -4.02 4.28
N ASN A 51 -15.31 -4.53 3.05
CA ASN A 51 -14.16 -5.06 2.30
C ASN A 51 -13.10 -3.99 2.03
N MET A 52 -13.53 -2.76 1.79
CA MET A 52 -12.62 -1.64 1.58
C MET A 52 -11.98 -1.15 2.89
N ARG A 53 -12.62 -1.36 4.06
CA ARG A 53 -11.97 -1.14 5.37
C ARG A 53 -10.86 -2.15 5.61
N THR A 54 -11.05 -3.42 5.28
CA THR A 54 -10.00 -4.44 5.38
C THR A 54 -8.82 -4.09 4.48
N TYR A 55 -9.10 -3.73 3.23
CA TYR A 55 -8.06 -3.30 2.29
C TYR A 55 -7.35 -2.02 2.77
N LEU A 56 -8.09 -1.01 3.22
CA LEU A 56 -7.53 0.21 3.82
C LEU A 56 -6.66 -0.08 5.05
N GLY A 57 -7.10 -0.97 5.94
CA GLY A 57 -6.33 -1.38 7.12
C GLY A 57 -4.99 -1.98 6.71
N PHE A 58 -4.99 -2.86 5.70
CA PHE A 58 -3.77 -3.40 5.13
C PHE A 58 -2.87 -2.33 4.50
N LEU A 59 -3.43 -1.41 3.70
CA LEU A 59 -2.66 -0.32 3.10
C LEU A 59 -2.01 0.59 4.15
N ARG A 60 -2.72 0.88 5.26
CA ARG A 60 -2.18 1.64 6.39
C ARG A 60 -1.06 0.89 7.11
N LEU A 61 -1.22 -0.41 7.31
CA LEU A 61 -0.18 -1.27 7.90
C LEU A 61 1.09 -1.25 7.04
N VAL A 62 0.95 -1.42 5.73
CA VAL A 62 2.07 -1.36 4.78
C VAL A 62 2.72 0.02 4.79
N ASN A 63 1.92 1.10 4.79
CA ASN A 63 2.46 2.45 4.87
C ASN A 63 3.27 2.67 6.16
N GLY A 64 2.82 2.14 7.31
CA GLY A 64 3.54 2.26 8.58
C GLY A 64 4.89 1.52 8.58
N LYS A 65 5.00 0.38 7.89
CA LYS A 65 6.21 -0.45 7.85
C LYS A 65 7.19 -0.07 6.73
N MET A 66 6.65 0.24 5.57
CA MET A 66 7.43 0.44 4.34
C MET A 66 7.37 1.87 3.81
N GLY A 67 6.33 2.63 4.12
CA GLY A 67 6.05 3.93 3.51
C GLY A 67 5.15 3.83 2.28
N LEU A 68 4.93 4.97 1.60
CA LEU A 68 3.96 5.08 0.51
C LEU A 68 4.39 4.38 -0.78
N TYR A 69 5.69 4.21 -1.07
CA TYR A 69 6.12 3.32 -2.16
C TYR A 69 5.67 1.87 -1.94
N GLY A 70 5.56 1.43 -0.67
CA GLY A 70 5.01 0.12 -0.33
C GLY A 70 3.51 0.04 -0.65
N VAL A 71 2.78 1.14 -0.44
CA VAL A 71 1.36 1.27 -0.86
C VAL A 71 1.24 1.18 -2.37
N VAL A 72 2.10 1.88 -3.12
CA VAL A 72 2.16 1.76 -4.59
C VAL A 72 2.35 0.30 -4.97
N LEU A 73 3.33 -0.37 -4.37
CA LEU A 73 3.64 -1.76 -4.67
C LEU A 73 2.45 -2.71 -4.40
N CYS A 74 1.81 -2.57 -3.23
CA CYS A 74 0.64 -3.36 -2.86
C CYS A 74 -0.59 -3.06 -3.71
N ALA A 75 -0.75 -1.83 -4.22
CA ALA A 75 -1.86 -1.46 -5.10
C ALA A 75 -1.75 -2.13 -6.48
N LEU A 76 -0.53 -2.48 -6.91
CA LEU A 76 -0.32 -3.23 -8.15
C LEU A 76 -0.77 -4.67 -8.02
N LEU A 77 -0.70 -5.23 -6.81
CA LEU A 77 -1.36 -6.48 -6.49
C LEU A 77 -2.87 -6.22 -6.50
N VAL A 78 -3.61 -7.08 -7.21
CA VAL A 78 -5.06 -6.89 -7.34
C VAL A 78 -5.69 -6.94 -5.94
N PRO A 79 -6.53 -5.96 -5.54
CA PRO A 79 -7.13 -5.92 -4.20
C PRO A 79 -7.86 -7.22 -3.82
N THR A 80 -8.43 -7.91 -4.81
CA THR A 80 -9.09 -9.21 -4.61
C THR A 80 -8.14 -10.28 -4.06
N VAL A 81 -6.86 -10.28 -4.46
CA VAL A 81 -5.86 -11.21 -3.91
C VAL A 81 -5.64 -10.95 -2.42
N LEU A 82 -5.58 -9.68 -2.02
CA LEU A 82 -5.39 -9.28 -0.62
C LEU A 82 -6.61 -9.58 0.27
N LEU A 83 -7.80 -9.55 -0.32
CA LEU A 83 -9.05 -9.91 0.35
C LEU A 83 -9.19 -11.42 0.59
N LEU A 84 -8.47 -12.26 -0.16
CA LEU A 84 -8.47 -13.72 0.03
C LEU A 84 -7.56 -14.17 1.20
N PHE A 85 -6.65 -13.32 1.65
CA PHE A 85 -5.86 -13.58 2.84
C PHE A 85 -6.70 -13.42 4.12
N LYS A 86 -6.34 -14.14 5.17
CA LYS A 86 -6.81 -13.90 6.54
C LYS A 86 -6.04 -12.72 7.15
N ASP A 87 -6.50 -12.20 8.28
CA ASP A 87 -5.82 -11.09 8.96
C ASP A 87 -4.38 -11.44 9.38
N SER A 88 -4.16 -12.66 9.86
CA SER A 88 -2.81 -13.15 10.18
C SER A 88 -1.90 -13.17 8.95
N GLU A 89 -2.40 -13.65 7.81
CA GLU A 89 -1.63 -13.73 6.56
C GLU A 89 -1.35 -12.34 5.98
N ARG A 90 -2.27 -11.36 6.16
CA ARG A 90 -2.02 -9.96 5.80
C ARG A 90 -0.93 -9.33 6.67
N LEU A 91 -0.94 -9.60 7.97
CA LEU A 91 0.08 -9.12 8.89
C LEU A 91 1.45 -9.74 8.57
N GLU A 92 1.47 -11.04 8.31
CA GLU A 92 2.64 -11.79 7.88
C GLU A 92 3.18 -11.23 6.56
N LEU A 93 2.32 -11.03 5.55
CA LEU A 93 2.69 -10.41 4.28
C LEU A 93 3.38 -9.06 4.47
N ALA A 94 2.78 -8.16 5.24
CA ALA A 94 3.39 -6.85 5.50
C ALA A 94 4.75 -6.97 6.22
N THR A 95 4.91 -7.97 7.09
CA THR A 95 6.16 -8.23 7.82
C THR A 95 7.23 -8.85 6.92
N CYS A 96 6.87 -9.82 6.07
CA CYS A 96 7.79 -10.41 5.11
C CYS A 96 8.23 -9.40 4.05
N MET A 97 7.32 -8.54 3.58
CA MET A 97 7.67 -7.43 2.68
C MET A 97 8.65 -6.45 3.32
N GLU A 98 8.46 -6.13 4.61
CA GLU A 98 9.37 -5.26 5.36
C GLU A 98 10.76 -5.91 5.55
N ALA A 99 10.80 -7.20 5.89
CA ALA A 99 12.04 -7.94 6.05
C ALA A 99 12.85 -7.98 4.74
N ARG A 100 12.15 -8.17 3.61
CA ARG A 100 12.73 -8.23 2.26
C ARG A 100 12.78 -6.88 1.55
N LYS A 101 12.59 -5.77 2.28
CA LYS A 101 12.53 -4.42 1.68
C LYS A 101 13.82 -4.01 0.97
N GLN A 102 14.95 -4.64 1.27
CA GLN A 102 16.24 -4.35 0.64
C GLN A 102 16.35 -4.96 -0.76
N GLU A 103 15.59 -6.02 -1.05
CA GLU A 103 15.54 -6.68 -2.36
C GLU A 103 14.66 -5.91 -3.36
N LEU A 104 13.88 -4.94 -2.89
CA LEU A 104 12.99 -4.14 -3.72
C LEU A 104 13.75 -3.07 -4.49
N VAL A 105 13.48 -3.00 -5.79
CA VAL A 105 13.89 -1.87 -6.62
C VAL A 105 12.92 -0.70 -6.40
N LYS A 106 13.39 0.34 -5.72
CA LYS A 106 12.52 1.41 -5.17
C LYS A 106 12.41 2.64 -6.04
N LYS A 107 13.36 2.90 -6.94
CA LYS A 107 13.50 4.19 -7.61
C LYS A 107 12.23 4.58 -8.37
N GLN A 108 11.71 3.69 -9.22
CA GLN A 108 10.49 3.99 -9.95
C GLN A 108 9.24 3.97 -9.06
N LEU A 109 9.18 3.10 -8.04
CA LEU A 109 8.08 3.08 -7.08
C LEU A 109 7.98 4.40 -6.31
N GLN A 110 9.12 4.98 -5.92
CA GLN A 110 9.22 6.28 -5.27
C GLN A 110 8.87 7.43 -6.22
N ALA A 111 9.21 7.34 -7.50
CA ALA A 111 8.81 8.34 -8.50
C ALA A 111 7.27 8.36 -8.70
N VAL A 112 6.66 7.16 -8.75
CA VAL A 112 5.20 7.03 -8.78
C VAL A 112 4.59 7.58 -7.49
N GLU A 113 5.10 7.18 -6.33
CA GLU A 113 4.69 7.72 -5.04
C GLU A 113 4.73 9.26 -5.05
N HIS A 114 5.83 9.87 -5.49
CA HIS A 114 6.00 11.33 -5.52
C HIS A 114 4.94 12.00 -6.43
N THR A 115 4.63 11.39 -7.56
CA THR A 115 3.59 11.87 -8.48
C THR A 115 2.21 11.82 -7.82
N TYR A 116 1.85 10.71 -7.18
CA TYR A 116 0.54 10.53 -6.58
C TYR A 116 0.37 11.29 -5.26
N THR A 117 1.44 11.43 -4.47
CA THR A 117 1.42 12.32 -3.29
C THR A 117 1.30 13.77 -3.68
N SER A 118 1.91 14.21 -4.79
CA SER A 118 1.75 15.58 -5.32
C SER A 118 0.34 15.82 -5.87
N LYS A 119 -0.27 14.81 -6.50
CA LYS A 119 -1.71 14.83 -6.84
C LYS A 119 -2.58 14.84 -5.58
N CYS A 120 -2.24 14.08 -4.54
CA CYS A 120 -2.95 14.08 -3.26
C CYS A 120 -2.75 15.39 -2.48
N LYS A 121 -1.68 16.15 -2.73
CA LYS A 121 -1.53 17.51 -2.20
C LYS A 121 -2.60 18.48 -2.74
N TYR A 122 -3.27 18.15 -3.86
CA TYR A 122 -4.50 18.81 -4.31
C TYR A 122 -5.74 18.42 -3.49
N TYR A 123 -5.69 17.31 -2.75
CA TYR A 123 -6.73 16.83 -1.81
C TYR A 123 -6.41 17.15 -0.34
N ASN A 124 -5.39 17.97 -0.09
CA ASN A 124 -4.78 18.17 1.22
C ASN A 124 -5.51 19.18 2.11
N PHE A 125 -6.82 19.03 2.26
CA PHE A 125 -7.57 19.78 3.27
C PHE A 125 -8.13 18.92 4.41
N ILE A 126 -8.09 17.58 4.34
CA ILE A 126 -8.93 16.78 5.28
C ILE A 126 -8.19 15.68 6.08
N ALA A 127 -7.04 15.14 5.65
CA ALA A 127 -6.54 13.89 6.25
C ALA A 127 -5.27 14.01 7.13
N ILE A 128 -4.37 14.95 6.85
CA ILE A 128 -3.10 15.04 7.61
C ILE A 128 -3.33 15.59 9.03
N ALA A 129 -4.39 16.38 9.24
CA ALA A 129 -4.72 16.93 10.56
C ALA A 129 -5.18 15.88 11.60
N LYS A 130 -5.52 14.64 11.20
CA LYS A 130 -6.02 13.62 12.14
C LYS A 130 -4.98 12.60 12.60
N LEU A 131 -3.77 12.61 12.03
CA LEU A 131 -2.69 11.70 12.46
C LEU A 131 -1.61 12.40 13.30
N THR A 132 -1.59 13.73 13.35
CA THR A 132 -0.62 14.51 14.14
C THR A 132 -1.14 14.93 15.51
N THR A 133 -2.42 14.78 15.83
CA THR A 133 -3.00 15.27 17.11
C THR A 133 -2.96 14.28 18.27
N ASN A 134 -2.37 13.09 18.13
CA ASN A 134 -2.26 12.11 19.23
C ASN A 134 -0.87 12.05 19.89
N LYS A 135 -0.10 13.15 19.87
CA LYS A 135 1.07 13.33 20.73
C LYS A 135 1.20 14.78 21.20
N THR A 136 0.42 15.15 22.21
CA THR A 136 0.80 16.11 23.26
C THR A 136 -0.31 16.17 24.29
N SER A 137 -0.30 15.24 25.25
CA SER A 137 -0.77 15.56 26.60
C SER A 137 0.47 15.95 27.40
N PRO A 138 0.61 17.19 27.89
CA PRO A 138 1.66 17.52 28.84
C PRO A 138 1.36 16.83 30.19
N PRO A 139 2.39 16.43 30.97
CA PRO A 139 2.17 16.03 32.34
C PRO A 139 1.79 17.28 33.14
N LEU A 140 0.60 17.32 33.71
CA LEU A 140 0.28 18.26 34.77
C LEU A 140 0.79 17.65 36.09
N SER A 141 1.76 18.39 36.61
CA SER A 141 2.34 18.47 37.96
C SER A 141 1.76 17.62 39.07
#